data_AF-A0AAV5HVF2-F1
#
_entry.id   AF-A0AAV5HVF2-F1
#
_cell.length_a   1.000
_cell.length_b   1.000
_cell.length_c   1.000
_cell.angle_alpha   90.00
_cell.angle_beta   90.00
_cell.angle_gamma   90.00
#
_symmetry.space_group_name_H-M   'P 1'
#
loop_
_entity.id
_entity.type
_entity.pdbx_description
1 polymer ?
#
loop_
_entity_poly.entity_id
_entity_poly.type
_entity_poly.pdbx_seq_one_letter_code
_entity_poly.pdbx_strand_id
1 'polypeptide(L)'
;MQWVHSYNDGPMAEEPNSKAREFYDLLHAAEVHIGAGGQDVTVLSWMAEMLNMKTLYNMSAANCQMALSLSRKLLSPEDQEKVPKDFYSAKKMINVLGLGYKKIDICVNDCFLYYDHQSKNLTACPVCGESRYEARNMFAIRQGICLL
;
A
#
# COMPACT_ATOMS: atom_id res chain seq x y z
N MET A 1 43.16 -9.16 -44.76
CA MET A 1 42.82 -7.75 -44.47
C MET A 1 41.30 -7.66 -44.38
N GLN A 2 40.82 -7.12 -43.24
CA GLN A 2 39.45 -6.75 -42.88
C GLN A 2 38.32 -7.78 -43.06
N TRP A 3 38.02 -8.49 -41.95
CA TRP A 3 36.63 -8.82 -41.62
C TRP A 3 36.02 -7.61 -40.92
N VAL A 4 35.03 -6.99 -41.57
CA VAL A 4 34.18 -5.97 -40.96
C VAL A 4 32.98 -6.69 -40.34
N HIS A 5 33.10 -7.12 -39.09
CA HIS A 5 31.92 -7.39 -38.27
C HIS A 5 31.61 -6.13 -37.49
N SER A 6 30.64 -5.36 -38.01
CA SER A 6 29.99 -4.30 -37.25
C SER A 6 29.24 -4.95 -36.08
N TYR A 7 29.90 -5.05 -34.93
CA TYR A 7 29.21 -5.26 -33.66
C TYR A 7 28.51 -3.96 -33.32
N ASN A 8 27.23 -3.88 -33.68
CA ASN A 8 26.34 -2.84 -33.23
C ASN A 8 25.80 -3.28 -31.86
N ASP A 9 26.65 -3.23 -30.83
CA ASP A 9 26.26 -3.43 -29.44
C ASP A 9 25.62 -2.14 -28.89
N GLY A 10 24.43 -1.81 -29.42
CA GLY A 10 23.46 -1.06 -28.63
C GLY A 10 22.86 -2.02 -27.60
N PRO A 11 22.51 -1.59 -26.38
CA PRO A 11 21.83 -2.46 -25.44
C PRO A 11 20.54 -2.92 -26.10
N MET A 12 20.45 -4.22 -26.42
CA MET A 12 19.19 -4.84 -26.82
C MET A 12 18.27 -4.71 -25.62
N ALA A 13 17.45 -3.66 -25.60
CA ALA A 13 16.41 -3.50 -24.61
C ALA A 13 15.47 -4.70 -24.75
N GLU A 14 15.64 -5.68 -23.86
CA GLU A 14 14.78 -6.84 -23.79
C GLU A 14 13.36 -6.35 -23.49
N GLU A 15 12.39 -6.75 -24.32
CA GLU A 15 11.02 -6.32 -24.10
C GLU A 15 10.51 -6.83 -22.75
N PRO A 16 9.79 -6.00 -21.97
CA PRO A 16 9.26 -6.44 -20.69
C PRO A 16 8.31 -7.61 -20.89
N ASN A 17 8.54 -8.70 -20.13
CA ASN A 17 7.57 -9.78 -20.03
C ASN A 17 6.24 -9.27 -19.44
N SER A 18 5.18 -10.09 -19.51
CA SER A 18 3.83 -9.67 -19.12
C SER A 18 3.73 -9.12 -17.69
N LYS A 19 4.46 -9.69 -16.73
CA LYS A 19 4.47 -9.21 -15.33
C LYS A 19 5.20 -7.88 -15.19
N ALA A 20 6.33 -7.73 -15.89
CA ALA A 20 7.07 -6.47 -15.91
C ALA A 20 6.24 -5.36 -16.54
N ARG A 21 5.51 -5.65 -17.62
CA ARG A 21 4.58 -4.70 -18.25
C ARG A 21 3.48 -4.27 -17.29
N GLU A 22 2.81 -5.22 -16.62
CA GLU A 22 1.78 -4.91 -15.61
C GLU A 22 2.33 -4.02 -14.48
N PHE A 23 3.55 -4.30 -14.01
CA PHE A 23 4.20 -3.49 -12.98
C PHE A 23 4.48 -2.07 -13.48
N TYR A 24 5.06 -1.90 -14.67
CA TYR A 24 5.38 -0.58 -15.23
C TYR A 24 4.12 0.24 -15.54
N ASP A 25 3.08 -0.39 -16.07
CA ASP A 25 1.79 0.25 -16.33
C ASP A 25 1.18 0.80 -15.01
N LEU A 26 1.27 0.02 -13.93
CA LEU A 26 0.82 0.45 -12.61
C LEU A 26 1.71 1.52 -11.99
N LEU A 27 3.02 1.44 -12.17
CA LEU A 27 3.96 2.44 -11.67
C LEU A 27 3.68 3.78 -12.33
N HIS A 28 3.54 3.79 -13.66
CA HIS A 28 3.18 4.99 -14.41
C HIS A 28 1.83 5.55 -13.95
N ALA A 29 0.81 4.70 -13.76
CA ALA A 29 -0.49 5.14 -13.23
C ALA A 29 -0.39 5.74 -11.82
N ALA A 30 0.50 5.20 -10.97
CA ALA A 30 0.69 5.66 -9.60
C ALA A 30 1.49 6.98 -9.52
N GLU A 31 2.39 7.23 -10.47
CA GLU A 31 3.18 8.46 -10.56
C GLU A 31 2.41 9.63 -11.19
N VAL A 32 1.23 9.39 -11.75
CA VAL A 32 0.40 10.46 -12.32
C VAL A 32 0.04 11.49 -11.23
N HIS A 33 0.18 12.77 -11.57
CA HIS A 33 -0.20 13.88 -10.70
C HIS A 33 -1.71 14.11 -10.68
N ILE A 34 -2.23 14.47 -9.51
CA ILE A 34 -3.65 14.70 -9.26
C ILE A 34 -3.88 16.06 -8.58
N GLY A 35 -4.96 16.76 -8.96
CA GLY A 35 -5.37 18.03 -8.37
C GLY A 35 -4.93 19.26 -9.17
N ALA A 36 -5.62 20.38 -8.92
CA ALA A 36 -5.31 21.68 -9.50
C ALA A 36 -4.81 22.63 -8.40
N GLY A 37 -3.65 23.27 -8.58
CA GLY A 37 -3.17 24.31 -7.66
C GLY A 37 -1.70 24.27 -7.24
N GLY A 38 -0.82 23.60 -7.98
CA GLY A 38 0.63 23.68 -7.75
C GLY A 38 1.17 22.86 -6.58
N GLN A 39 0.36 21.98 -5.99
CA GLN A 39 0.86 20.91 -5.12
C GLN A 39 1.15 19.68 -5.97
N ASP A 40 2.39 19.19 -5.88
CA ASP A 40 2.90 18.08 -6.66
C ASP A 40 2.50 16.74 -6.01
N VAL A 41 1.21 16.42 -6.02
CA VAL A 41 0.67 15.20 -5.41
C VAL A 41 0.49 14.13 -6.48
N THR A 42 1.14 12.99 -6.31
CA THR A 42 0.94 11.81 -7.16
C THR A 42 -0.16 10.93 -6.60
N VAL A 43 -0.75 10.06 -7.43
CA VAL A 43 -1.69 9.02 -6.96
C VAL A 43 -1.03 8.20 -5.85
N LEU A 44 0.26 7.87 -6.00
CA LEU A 44 1.02 7.09 -5.03
C LEU A 44 1.18 7.81 -3.69
N SER A 45 1.60 9.08 -3.70
CA SER A 45 1.82 9.82 -2.46
C SER A 45 0.52 9.99 -1.67
N TRP A 46 -0.56 10.34 -2.37
CA TRP A 46 -1.90 10.43 -1.77
C TRP A 46 -2.36 9.09 -1.17
N MET A 47 -2.16 8.00 -1.90
CA MET A 47 -2.49 6.66 -1.43
C MET A 47 -1.66 6.21 -0.22
N ALA A 48 -0.36 6.52 -0.21
CA ALA A 48 0.54 6.24 0.89
C ALA A 48 0.13 7.02 2.16
N GLU A 49 -0.21 8.31 2.02
CA GLU A 49 -0.74 9.13 3.12
C GLU A 49 -2.05 8.58 3.67
N MET A 50 -2.96 8.12 2.81
CA MET A 50 -4.19 7.46 3.24
C MET A 50 -3.94 6.18 4.05
N LEU A 51 -2.97 5.35 3.63
CA LEU A 51 -2.57 4.17 4.40
C LEU A 51 -1.89 4.56 5.71
N ASN A 52 -1.11 5.63 5.74
CA ASN A 52 -0.49 6.13 6.96
C ASN A 52 -1.55 6.66 7.96
N MET A 53 -2.57 7.38 7.47
CA MET A 53 -3.70 7.78 8.32
C MET A 53 -4.45 6.56 8.87
N LYS A 54 -4.63 5.53 8.04
CA LYS A 54 -5.26 4.29 8.48
C LYS A 54 -4.54 3.66 9.67
N THR A 55 -3.20 3.66 9.66
CA THR A 55 -2.38 3.02 10.69
C THR A 55 -2.29 3.88 11.94
N LEU A 56 -1.98 5.16 11.77
CA LEU A 56 -1.81 6.10 12.88
C LEU A 56 -3.10 6.27 13.69
N TYR A 57 -4.26 6.26 13.03
CA TYR A 57 -5.55 6.47 13.67
C TYR A 57 -6.40 5.20 13.80
N ASN A 58 -5.84 4.02 13.50
CA ASN A 58 -6.53 2.74 13.53
C ASN A 58 -7.89 2.77 12.79
N MET A 59 -7.93 3.42 11.62
CA MET A 59 -9.18 3.57 10.87
C MET A 59 -9.67 2.21 10.36
N SER A 60 -10.96 1.96 10.50
CA SER A 60 -11.60 0.79 9.89
C SER A 60 -11.48 0.85 8.35
N ALA A 61 -11.63 -0.29 7.67
CA ALA A 61 -11.68 -0.29 6.20
C ALA A 61 -12.85 0.57 5.66
N ALA A 62 -13.99 0.60 6.37
CA ALA A 62 -15.13 1.42 6.02
C ALA A 62 -14.80 2.92 6.13
N ASN A 63 -14.07 3.34 7.18
CA ASN A 63 -13.61 4.72 7.31
C ASN A 63 -12.65 5.11 6.20
N CYS A 64 -11.72 4.22 5.81
CA CYS A 64 -10.83 4.47 4.67
C CYS A 64 -11.59 4.61 3.36
N GLN A 65 -12.61 3.77 3.12
CA GLN A 65 -13.47 3.88 1.94
C GLN A 65 -14.23 5.20 1.92
N MET A 66 -14.76 5.66 3.06
CA MET A 66 -15.42 6.96 3.14
C MET A 66 -14.46 8.12 2.86
N ALA A 67 -13.25 8.08 3.43
CA ALA A 67 -12.22 9.08 3.17
C ALA A 67 -11.83 9.15 1.67
N LEU A 68 -11.69 7.98 1.01
CA LEU A 68 -11.44 7.89 -0.43
C LEU A 68 -12.58 8.52 -1.23
N SER A 69 -13.82 8.16 -0.91
CA SER A 69 -15.00 8.69 -1.60
C SER A 69 -15.14 10.21 -1.44
N LEU A 70 -14.80 10.75 -0.27
CA LEU A 70 -14.83 12.20 -0.03
C LEU A 70 -13.74 12.94 -0.81
N SER A 71 -12.50 12.47 -0.72
CA SER A 71 -11.37 13.07 -1.44
C SER A 71 -11.56 13.00 -2.96
N ARG A 72 -12.09 11.89 -3.49
CA ARG A 72 -12.48 11.78 -4.91
C ARG A 72 -13.49 12.86 -5.35
N LYS A 73 -14.42 13.27 -4.49
CA LYS A 73 -15.39 14.33 -4.82
C LYS A 73 -14.77 15.72 -4.91
N LEU A 74 -13.58 15.91 -4.34
CA LEU A 74 -12.83 17.16 -4.41
C LEU A 74 -11.95 17.24 -5.66
N LEU A 75 -11.76 16.12 -6.36
CA LEU A 75 -10.97 16.04 -7.58
C LEU A 75 -11.78 16.44 -8.82
N SER A 76 -11.07 16.95 -9.82
CA SER A 76 -11.64 17.17 -11.16
C SER A 76 -12.16 15.84 -11.75
N PRO A 77 -13.15 15.87 -12.66
CA PRO A 77 -13.63 14.65 -13.32
C PRO A 77 -12.50 13.84 -13.98
N GLU A 78 -11.51 14.52 -14.56
CA GLU A 78 -10.33 13.88 -15.16
C GLU A 78 -9.46 13.17 -14.12
N ASP A 79 -9.22 13.82 -12.97
CA ASP A 79 -8.40 13.22 -11.91
C ASP A 79 -9.09 12.05 -11.21
N GLN A 80 -10.42 12.05 -11.16
CA GLN A 80 -11.19 10.92 -10.62
C GLN A 80 -10.95 9.61 -11.39
N GLU A 81 -10.62 9.68 -12.68
CA GLU A 81 -10.29 8.49 -13.49
C GLU A 81 -8.90 7.94 -13.18
N LYS A 82 -7.97 8.81 -12.75
CA LYS A 82 -6.58 8.47 -12.43
C LYS A 82 -6.45 7.75 -11.08
N VAL A 83 -7.34 8.04 -10.13
CA VAL A 83 -7.29 7.46 -8.78
C VAL A 83 -8.12 6.18 -8.62
N PRO A 84 -7.75 5.27 -7.69
CA PRO A 84 -8.52 4.06 -7.39
C PRO A 84 -9.98 4.34 -7.00
N LYS A 85 -10.91 3.52 -7.53
CA LYS A 85 -12.36 3.65 -7.30
C LYS A 85 -12.78 3.29 -5.88
N ASP A 86 -12.07 2.34 -5.27
CA ASP A 86 -12.33 1.84 -3.94
C ASP A 86 -11.03 1.50 -3.21
N PHE A 87 -11.14 1.34 -1.90
CA PHE A 87 -10.03 1.04 -1.00
C PHE A 87 -9.36 -0.31 -1.33
N TYR A 88 -10.11 -1.24 -1.93
CA TYR A 88 -9.57 -2.52 -2.35
C TYR A 88 -8.62 -2.36 -3.55
N SER A 89 -9.05 -1.63 -4.58
CA SER A 89 -8.26 -1.31 -5.77
C SER A 89 -6.99 -0.55 -5.41
N ALA A 90 -7.13 0.40 -4.47
CA ALA A 90 -6.04 1.12 -3.84
C ALA A 90 -5.00 0.18 -3.20
N LYS A 91 -5.47 -0.75 -2.35
CA LYS A 91 -4.61 -1.75 -1.72
C LYS A 91 -3.96 -2.68 -2.75
N LYS A 92 -4.70 -3.05 -3.81
CA LYS A 92 -4.17 -3.89 -4.90
C LYS A 92 -3.01 -3.19 -5.61
N MET A 93 -3.17 -1.93 -5.98
CA MET A 93 -2.11 -1.13 -6.61
C MET A 93 -0.84 -1.13 -5.76
N ILE A 94 -0.96 -0.80 -4.47
CA ILE A 94 0.17 -0.76 -3.52
C ILE A 94 0.85 -2.13 -3.39
N ASN A 95 0.07 -3.22 -3.32
CA ASN A 95 0.62 -4.58 -3.26
C ASN A 95 1.37 -4.97 -4.54
N VAL A 96 0.84 -4.63 -5.73
CA VAL A 96 1.49 -4.99 -7.00
C VAL A 96 2.78 -4.19 -7.20
N LEU A 97 2.82 -2.94 -6.73
CA LEU A 97 4.03 -2.12 -6.72
C LEU A 97 5.10 -2.60 -5.72
N GLY A 98 4.89 -3.73 -5.05
CA GLY A 98 5.83 -4.25 -4.06
C GLY A 98 5.81 -3.50 -2.72
N LEU A 99 5.02 -2.44 -2.60
CA LEU A 99 4.79 -1.67 -1.36
C LEU A 99 3.77 -2.36 -0.44
N GLY A 100 3.65 -3.68 -0.58
CA GLY A 100 2.76 -4.50 0.21
C GLY A 100 3.11 -4.41 1.69
N TYR A 101 2.11 -4.66 2.54
CA TYR A 101 2.29 -4.60 3.98
C TYR A 101 2.07 -5.93 4.65
N LYS A 102 2.87 -6.18 5.69
CA LYS A 102 2.60 -7.25 6.64
C LYS A 102 1.75 -6.69 7.77
N LYS A 103 0.60 -7.33 8.01
CA LYS A 103 -0.19 -7.07 9.21
C LYS A 103 0.52 -7.67 10.41
N ILE A 104 0.75 -6.85 11.41
CA ILE A 104 1.31 -7.27 12.68
C ILE A 104 0.28 -6.99 13.75
N ASP A 105 -0.07 -8.01 14.52
CA ASP A 105 -0.96 -7.83 15.65
C ASP A 105 -0.22 -7.04 16.73
N ILE A 106 -0.92 -6.13 17.39
CA ILE A 106 -0.44 -5.36 18.54
C ILE A 106 -1.38 -5.65 19.70
N CYS A 107 -0.81 -5.80 20.90
CA CYS A 107 -1.58 -5.84 22.14
C CYS A 107 -2.50 -4.60 22.24
N VAL A 108 -3.73 -4.74 22.74
CA VAL A 108 -4.67 -3.61 22.88
C VAL A 108 -4.13 -2.47 23.75
N ASN A 109 -3.28 -2.80 24.73
CA ASN A 109 -2.57 -1.85 25.59
C ASN A 109 -1.23 -1.36 25.00
N ASP A 110 -0.97 -1.61 23.71
CA ASP A 110 0.27 -1.26 22.99
C ASP A 110 1.57 -1.80 23.62
N CYS A 111 1.49 -2.78 24.53
CA CYS A 111 2.66 -3.27 25.28
C CYS A 111 3.56 -4.23 24.48
N PHE A 112 3.04 -4.87 23.42
CA PHE A 112 3.73 -5.95 22.71
C PHE A 112 3.29 -6.04 21.26
N LEU A 113 4.25 -6.32 20.38
CA LEU A 113 4.09 -6.47 18.93
C LEU A 113 4.33 -7.94 18.54
N TYR A 114 3.37 -8.59 17.88
CA TYR A 114 3.45 -10.01 17.52
C TYR A 114 4.07 -10.20 16.11
N TYR A 115 5.37 -9.87 15.95
CA TYR A 115 6.02 -9.78 14.64
C TYR A 115 6.95 -10.95 14.26
N ASP A 116 7.49 -11.67 15.24
CA ASP A 116 8.49 -12.72 15.07
C ASP A 116 7.88 -14.15 15.07
N HIS A 117 8.72 -15.18 14.93
CA HIS A 117 8.26 -16.58 14.94
C HIS A 117 7.83 -17.07 16.33
N GLN A 118 8.38 -16.49 17.39
CA GLN A 118 8.15 -16.91 18.78
C GLN A 118 6.80 -16.41 19.29
N SER A 119 6.40 -15.21 18.85
CA SER A 119 5.13 -14.59 19.16
C SER A 119 3.94 -15.18 18.40
N LYS A 120 4.16 -15.99 17.34
CA LYS A 120 3.09 -16.58 16.52
C LYS A 120 2.07 -17.37 17.33
N ASN A 121 2.53 -18.12 18.32
CA ASN A 121 1.70 -19.01 19.14
C ASN A 121 1.19 -18.36 20.43
N LEU A 122 1.57 -17.11 20.71
CA LEU A 122 1.08 -16.39 21.87
C LEU A 122 -0.40 -16.03 21.66
N THR A 123 -1.24 -16.43 22.61
CA THR A 123 -2.66 -16.12 22.66
C THR A 123 -2.98 -14.98 23.63
N ALA A 124 -1.99 -14.53 24.41
CA ALA A 124 -2.07 -13.42 25.34
C ALA A 124 -0.77 -12.62 25.34
N CYS A 125 -0.87 -11.34 25.72
CA CYS A 125 0.26 -10.44 25.81
C CYS A 125 1.22 -10.91 26.93
N PRO A 126 2.51 -11.11 26.64
CA PRO A 126 3.48 -11.54 27.65
C PRO A 126 3.78 -10.45 28.69
N VAL A 127 3.40 -9.19 28.41
CA VAL A 127 3.65 -8.03 29.29
C VAL A 127 2.47 -7.77 30.23
N CYS A 128 1.25 -7.70 29.70
CA CYS A 128 0.06 -7.31 30.46
C CYS A 128 -0.98 -8.43 30.63
N GLY A 129 -0.75 -9.62 30.07
CA GLY A 129 -1.66 -10.78 30.17
C GLY A 129 -2.94 -10.68 29.34
N GLU A 130 -3.17 -9.57 28.65
CA GLU A 130 -4.40 -9.33 27.89
C GLU A 130 -4.52 -10.27 26.70
N SER A 131 -5.74 -10.71 26.39
CA SER A 131 -5.97 -11.63 25.28
C SER A 131 -5.50 -11.03 23.96
N ARG A 132 -4.75 -11.80 23.17
CA ARG A 132 -4.43 -11.42 21.79
C ARG A 132 -5.69 -11.37 20.93
N TYR A 133 -6.67 -12.22 21.19
CA TYR A 133 -7.89 -12.31 20.40
C TYR A 133 -9.09 -11.81 21.20
N GLU A 134 -9.86 -10.86 20.67
CA GLU A 134 -11.13 -10.47 21.28
C GLU A 134 -12.24 -11.47 20.98
N ALA A 135 -13.11 -11.73 21.96
CA ALA A 135 -14.44 -12.26 21.71
C ALA A 135 -15.27 -11.17 21.02
N ARG A 136 -15.78 -11.49 19.83
CA ARG A 136 -16.63 -10.64 18.94
C ARG A 136 -17.47 -9.60 19.70
N ASN A 137 -16.92 -8.43 20.01
CA ASN A 137 -17.61 -7.15 20.19
C ASN A 137 -16.62 -6.01 20.54
N MET A 138 -16.17 -5.36 19.47
CA MET A 138 -15.96 -3.91 19.34
C MET A 138 -14.62 -3.22 19.68
N PHE A 139 -13.53 -3.85 20.13
CA PHE A 139 -12.20 -3.18 20.12
C PHE A 139 -11.05 -4.12 19.75
N ALA A 140 -11.16 -4.72 18.57
CA ALA A 140 -10.21 -5.67 18.01
C ALA A 140 -8.77 -5.14 17.95
N ILE A 141 -7.82 -6.04 18.24
CA ILE A 141 -6.39 -6.02 17.89
C ILE A 141 -6.00 -4.81 17.03
N ARG A 142 -5.15 -3.94 17.57
CA ARG A 142 -4.51 -2.90 16.76
C ARG A 142 -3.61 -3.59 15.73
N GLN A 143 -3.94 -3.47 14.45
CA GLN A 143 -3.11 -4.02 13.38
C GLN A 143 -2.15 -2.92 12.91
N GLY A 144 -0.87 -3.09 13.23
CA GLY A 144 0.19 -2.30 12.59
C GLY A 144 0.37 -2.77 11.14
N ILE A 145 0.53 -1.81 10.23
CA ILE A 145 1.04 -2.08 8.88
C ILE A 145 2.54 -1.83 8.95
N CYS A 146 3.32 -2.88 8.71
CA CYS A 146 4.74 -2.72 8.41
C CYS A 146 4.87 -2.81 6.89
N LEU A 147 5.30 -1.72 6.25
CA LEU A 147 5.68 -1.73 4.84
C LEU A 147 6.90 -2.67 4.73
N LEU A 148 6.81 -3.66 3.83
CA LEU A 148 7.90 -4.60 3.56
C LEU A 148 8.97 -3.95 2.68
#